data_AF-A0A2J6I5S2-F1
#
_entry.id   AF-A0A2J6I5S2-F1
#
_cell.length_a   1.000
_cell.length_b   1.000
_cell.length_c   1.000
_cell.angle_alpha   90.00
_cell.angle_beta   90.00
_cell.angle_gamma   90.00
#
_symmetry.space_group_name_H-M   'P 1'
#
loop_
_entity.id
_entity.type
_entity.pdbx_description
1 polymer ?
#
loop_
_entity_poly.entity_id
_entity_poly.type
_entity_poly.pdbx_seq_one_letter_code
_entity_poly.pdbx_strand_id
1 'polypeptide(L)'
;MYTSYGAINWLDDLDKWPKVIGRYLKPNGIFYMVEFHPFIYTLNDKAEISESYFKTRALETAVEKSYTDKSEVSNKKLKHIEWHHSLSEVLNSLITNGLKIEFLNEFPYQVYNCFPNLTKNKEGNWVSEKYGDKIPHMYSVKAKKI
;
A
#
# COMPACT_ATOMS: atom_id res chain seq x y z
N MET A 1 -1.08 -12.19 13.25
CA MET A 1 -1.21 -12.21 11.77
C MET A 1 -0.57 -10.95 11.23
N TYR A 2 0.03 -11.01 10.04
CA TYR A 2 0.61 -9.81 9.43
C TYR A 2 0.34 -9.73 7.93
N THR A 3 0.41 -8.52 7.39
CA THR A 3 0.32 -8.20 5.95
C THR A 3 1.38 -7.16 5.61
N SER A 4 2.05 -7.30 4.47
CA SER A 4 3.11 -6.38 4.06
C SER A 4 3.11 -6.10 2.57
N TYR A 5 3.35 -4.83 2.23
CA TYR A 5 3.70 -4.24 0.93
C TYR A 5 2.97 -4.77 -0.31
N GLY A 6 2.21 -3.90 -0.98
CA GLY A 6 1.55 -4.19 -2.25
C GLY A 6 0.57 -5.36 -2.16
N ALA A 7 -0.05 -5.56 -0.99
CA ALA A 7 -0.90 -6.72 -0.74
C ALA A 7 -2.39 -6.41 -0.92
N ILE A 8 -2.81 -5.22 -0.50
CA ILE A 8 -4.22 -4.83 -0.51
C ILE A 8 -4.66 -4.16 -1.82
N ASN A 9 -3.73 -3.66 -2.64
CA ASN A 9 -4.03 -2.93 -3.88
C ASN A 9 -4.66 -3.81 -4.97
N TRP A 10 -4.75 -5.12 -4.77
CA TRP A 10 -5.40 -6.06 -5.69
C TRP A 10 -6.88 -6.31 -5.37
N LEU A 11 -7.38 -5.71 -4.29
CA LEU A 11 -8.71 -5.97 -3.75
C LEU A 11 -9.65 -4.85 -4.16
N ASP A 12 -10.73 -5.18 -4.86
CA ASP A 12 -11.77 -4.22 -5.22
C ASP A 12 -12.59 -3.76 -4.01
N ASP A 13 -12.94 -4.73 -3.18
CA ASP A 13 -13.74 -4.60 -1.97
C ASP A 13 -12.86 -4.93 -0.76
N LEU A 14 -12.28 -3.88 -0.19
CA LEU A 14 -11.36 -4.02 0.92
C LEU A 14 -12.04 -4.63 2.16
N ASP A 15 -13.36 -4.48 2.35
CA ASP A 15 -14.07 -4.98 3.53
C ASP A 15 -14.10 -6.52 3.62
N LYS A 16 -13.87 -7.23 2.52
CA LYS A 16 -13.77 -8.70 2.53
C LYS A 16 -12.50 -9.18 3.24
N TRP A 17 -11.42 -8.41 3.17
CA TRP A 17 -10.12 -8.81 3.70
C TRP A 17 -10.03 -8.81 5.24
N PRO A 18 -10.48 -7.77 5.97
CA PRO A 18 -10.52 -7.75 7.43
C PRO A 18 -11.40 -8.85 8.02
N LYS A 19 -12.47 -9.27 7.31
CA LYS A 19 -13.32 -10.41 7.73
C LYS A 19 -12.52 -11.69 7.83
N VAL A 20 -11.65 -11.94 6.84
CA VAL A 20 -10.74 -13.10 6.84
C VAL A 20 -9.75 -12.99 8.00
N ILE A 21 -9.12 -11.82 8.18
CA ILE A 21 -8.21 -11.57 9.31
C ILE A 21 -8.90 -11.87 10.64
N GLY A 22 -10.08 -11.29 10.87
CA GLY A 22 -10.88 -11.48 12.07
C GLY A 22 -11.23 -12.95 12.31
N ARG A 23 -11.59 -13.71 11.26
CA ARG A 23 -11.90 -15.14 11.37
C ARG A 23 -10.73 -15.98 11.89
N TYR A 24 -9.50 -15.67 11.46
CA TYR A 24 -8.31 -16.46 11.79
C TYR A 24 -7.54 -15.95 13.01
N LEU A 25 -7.84 -14.76 13.51
CA LEU A 25 -7.30 -14.29 14.79
C LEU A 25 -8.03 -14.91 15.97
N LYS A 26 -7.25 -15.41 16.94
CA LYS A 26 -7.75 -15.74 18.28
C LYS A 26 -8.26 -14.46 18.98
N PRO A 27 -9.16 -14.57 19.98
CA PRO A 27 -9.50 -13.43 20.84
C PRO A 27 -8.23 -12.75 21.38
N ASN A 28 -8.21 -11.41 21.42
CA ASN A 28 -7.02 -10.61 21.75
C ASN A 28 -5.81 -10.76 20.81
N GLY A 29 -5.96 -11.46 19.69
CA GLY A 29 -4.91 -11.65 18.69
C GLY A 29 -4.52 -10.33 18.02
N ILE A 30 -3.23 -10.21 17.66
CA ILE A 30 -2.67 -9.02 17.03
C ILE A 30 -2.65 -9.20 15.51
N PHE A 31 -3.14 -8.18 14.82
CA PHE A 31 -2.90 -7.90 13.42
C PHE A 31 -1.86 -6.79 13.29
N TYR A 32 -0.87 -6.97 12.43
CA TYR A 32 0.14 -5.94 12.13
C TYR A 32 0.29 -5.79 10.62
N MET A 33 0.28 -4.56 10.14
CA MET A 33 0.43 -4.23 8.73
C MET A 33 1.54 -3.22 8.52
N VAL A 34 2.28 -3.37 7.43
CA VAL A 34 3.12 -2.30 6.85
C VAL A 34 2.79 -2.22 5.37
N GLU A 35 2.54 -1.02 4.84
CA GLU A 35 2.09 -0.85 3.46
C GLU A 35 2.56 0.49 2.88
N PHE A 36 2.57 0.60 1.56
CA PHE A 36 2.83 1.85 0.87
C PHE A 36 1.73 2.87 1.15
N HIS A 37 2.14 4.10 1.45
CA HIS A 37 1.19 5.15 1.72
C HIS A 37 0.48 5.58 0.43
N PRO A 38 -0.87 5.68 0.41
CA PRO A 38 -1.62 5.98 -0.81
C PRO A 38 -1.27 7.33 -1.47
N PHE A 39 -0.64 8.24 -0.71
CA PHE A 39 -0.10 9.49 -1.25
C PHE A 39 0.89 9.25 -2.40
N ILE A 40 1.69 8.19 -2.33
CA ILE A 40 2.72 7.93 -3.35
C ILE A 40 2.09 7.70 -4.73
N TYR A 41 0.89 7.13 -4.77
CA TYR A 41 0.18 6.87 -6.01
C TYR A 41 -0.47 8.13 -6.61
N THR A 42 -0.46 9.25 -5.88
CA THR A 42 -0.92 10.54 -6.43
C THR A 42 0.11 11.16 -7.37
N LEU A 43 1.36 10.69 -7.32
CA LEU A 43 2.50 11.28 -8.01
C LEU A 43 2.74 10.64 -9.37
N ASN A 44 3.02 11.46 -10.39
CA ASN A 44 3.52 11.00 -11.69
C ASN A 44 5.05 10.72 -11.68
N ASP A 45 5.58 10.31 -12.83
CA ASP A 45 7.01 10.07 -13.05
C ASP A 45 7.92 11.30 -12.87
N LYS A 46 7.37 12.50 -12.66
CA LYS A 46 8.11 13.73 -12.34
C LYS A 46 7.94 14.15 -10.88
N ALA A 47 7.37 13.27 -10.05
CA ALA A 47 6.99 13.54 -8.68
C ALA A 47 6.11 14.81 -8.58
N GLU A 48 5.06 14.89 -9.39
CA GLU A 48 4.02 15.92 -9.33
C GLU A 48 2.68 15.27 -9.05
N ILE A 49 1.83 15.92 -8.24
CA ILE A 49 0.48 15.42 -7.96
C ILE A 49 -0.33 15.46 -9.26
N SER A 50 -0.67 14.29 -9.78
CA SER A 50 -1.44 14.12 -11.02
C SER A 50 -2.71 13.29 -10.82
N GLU A 51 -2.75 12.49 -9.76
CA GLU A 51 -3.88 11.60 -9.46
C GLU A 51 -4.51 11.95 -8.11
N SER A 52 -5.81 11.63 -7.97
CA SER A 52 -6.52 11.90 -6.72
C SER A 52 -6.21 10.85 -5.67
N TYR A 53 -5.89 11.31 -4.45
CA TYR A 53 -5.71 10.46 -3.27
C TYR A 53 -6.96 9.65 -2.90
N PHE A 54 -8.15 10.16 -3.23
CA PHE A 54 -9.44 9.57 -2.88
C PHE A 54 -10.05 8.74 -4.03
N LYS A 55 -9.25 8.42 -5.04
CA LYS A 55 -9.72 7.74 -6.25
C LYS A 55 -9.81 6.23 -6.01
N THR A 56 -11.02 5.74 -5.79
CA THR A 56 -11.32 4.33 -5.48
C THR A 56 -11.67 3.47 -6.70
N ARG A 57 -11.46 3.96 -7.92
CA ARG A 57 -11.75 3.16 -9.14
C ARG A 57 -10.57 2.27 -9.51
N ALA A 58 -10.88 1.17 -10.18
CA ALA A 58 -9.88 0.29 -10.78
C ALA A 58 -8.94 1.08 -11.72
N LEU A 59 -7.64 0.89 -11.52
CA LEU A 59 -6.58 1.37 -12.40
C LEU A 59 -6.11 0.20 -13.24
N GLU A 60 -6.36 0.30 -14.54
CA GLU A 60 -5.93 -0.69 -15.52
C GLU A 60 -4.65 -0.22 -16.19
N THR A 61 -3.58 -1.00 -16.07
CA THR A 61 -2.32 -0.77 -16.76
C THR A 61 -1.96 -1.98 -17.63
N ALA A 62 -1.37 -1.73 -18.80
CA ALA A 62 -0.88 -2.78 -19.68
C ALA A 62 0.36 -3.43 -19.06
N VAL A 63 0.42 -4.76 -19.08
CA VAL A 63 1.58 -5.48 -18.54
C VAL A 63 2.50 -5.88 -19.67
N GLU A 64 3.62 -5.17 -19.78
CA GLU A 64 4.68 -5.52 -20.73
C GLU A 64 5.75 -6.41 -20.08
N LYS A 65 5.97 -6.24 -18.78
CA LYS A 65 6.98 -6.96 -18.01
C LYS A 65 6.44 -7.45 -16.67
N SER A 66 6.95 -8.58 -16.22
CA SER A 66 6.70 -9.13 -14.90
C SER A 66 7.27 -8.21 -13.81
N TYR A 67 6.51 -7.97 -12.75
CA TYR A 67 6.97 -7.16 -11.61
C TYR A 67 7.98 -7.87 -10.71
N THR A 68 8.15 -9.20 -10.87
CA THR A 68 9.06 -10.00 -10.03
C THR A 68 10.48 -10.07 -10.60
N ASP A 69 10.61 -10.39 -11.89
CA ASP A 69 11.88 -10.65 -12.56
C ASP A 69 12.11 -9.77 -13.80
N LYS A 70 11.18 -8.86 -14.11
CA LYS A 70 11.21 -7.96 -15.27
C LYS A 70 11.27 -8.69 -16.62
N SER A 71 10.94 -9.97 -16.66
CA SER A 71 10.78 -10.75 -17.89
C SER A 71 9.63 -10.20 -18.74
N GLU A 72 9.73 -10.32 -20.07
CA GLU A 72 8.63 -9.91 -20.95
C GLU A 72 7.41 -10.81 -20.77
N VAL A 73 6.23 -10.20 -20.68
CA VAL A 73 4.97 -10.95 -20.62
C VAL A 73 4.59 -11.40 -22.04
N SER A 74 4.49 -12.71 -22.22
CA SER A 74 4.17 -13.34 -23.50
C SER A 74 2.78 -12.96 -24.03
N ASN A 75 1.84 -12.64 -23.12
CA ASN A 75 0.49 -12.23 -23.46
C ASN A 75 0.30 -10.71 -23.35
N LYS A 76 0.38 -10.02 -24.50
CA LYS A 76 0.19 -8.56 -24.60
C LYS A 76 -1.24 -8.07 -24.28
N LYS A 77 -2.22 -8.96 -24.07
CA LYS A 77 -3.58 -8.60 -23.63
C LYS A 77 -3.74 -8.60 -22.11
N LEU A 78 -2.69 -8.98 -21.35
CA LEU A 78 -2.76 -9.04 -19.91
C LEU A 78 -2.82 -7.63 -19.32
N LYS A 79 -3.81 -7.42 -18.44
CA LYS A 79 -4.01 -6.16 -17.73
C LYS A 79 -3.67 -6.36 -16.26
N HIS A 80 -2.96 -5.41 -15.70
CA HIS A 80 -2.80 -5.25 -14.27
C HIS A 80 -3.93 -4.33 -13.79
N ILE A 81 -4.66 -4.79 -12.78
CA ILE A 81 -5.77 -4.04 -12.19
C ILE A 81 -5.46 -3.84 -10.72
N GLU A 82 -5.42 -2.59 -10.31
CA GLU A 82 -5.21 -2.25 -8.91
C GLU A 82 -6.19 -1.17 -8.42
N TRP A 83 -6.33 -1.10 -7.09
CA TRP A 83 -7.12 -0.13 -6.37
C TRP A 83 -6.23 0.57 -5.34
N HIS A 84 -6.37 1.89 -5.23
CA HIS A 84 -5.66 2.67 -4.23
C HIS A 84 -6.61 3.03 -3.10
N HIS A 85 -6.50 2.29 -2.00
CA HIS A 85 -7.32 2.52 -0.82
C HIS A 85 -6.75 3.67 0.01
N SER A 86 -7.59 4.64 0.34
CA SER A 86 -7.20 5.72 1.26
C SER A 86 -6.91 5.16 2.65
N LEU A 87 -6.12 5.87 3.47
CA LEU A 87 -5.91 5.46 4.87
C LEU A 87 -7.24 5.32 5.62
N SER A 88 -8.20 6.22 5.36
CA SER A 88 -9.53 6.17 5.97
C SER A 88 -10.23 4.86 5.66
N GLU A 89 -10.20 4.40 4.41
CA GLU A 89 -10.82 3.15 3.97
C GLU A 89 -10.16 1.95 4.65
N VAL A 90 -8.82 1.89 4.66
CA VAL A 90 -8.07 0.81 5.32
C VAL A 90 -8.41 0.74 6.80
N LEU A 91 -8.29 1.85 7.52
CA LEU A 91 -8.49 1.90 8.96
C LEU A 91 -9.94 1.59 9.34
N ASN A 92 -10.91 2.19 8.64
CA ASN A 92 -12.32 1.93 8.92
C ASN A 92 -12.74 0.50 8.55
N SER A 93 -12.16 -0.11 7.50
CA SER A 93 -12.42 -1.52 7.19
C SER A 93 -11.98 -2.43 8.35
N LEU A 94 -10.84 -2.16 8.98
CA LEU A 94 -10.38 -2.91 10.16
C LEU A 94 -11.31 -2.67 11.36
N ILE A 95 -11.66 -1.41 11.63
CA ILE A 95 -12.52 -1.01 12.76
C ILE A 95 -13.89 -1.68 12.67
N THR A 96 -14.57 -1.55 11.53
CA THR A 96 -15.92 -2.10 11.32
C THR A 96 -15.95 -3.63 11.36
N ASN A 97 -14.81 -4.30 11.15
CA ASN A 97 -14.65 -5.74 11.24
C ASN A 97 -14.10 -6.22 12.60
N GLY A 98 -14.25 -5.41 13.65
CA GLY A 98 -13.99 -5.83 15.04
C GLY A 98 -12.52 -5.81 15.44
N LEU A 99 -11.66 -5.09 14.70
CA LEU A 99 -10.30 -4.83 15.13
C LEU A 99 -10.19 -3.43 15.76
N LYS A 100 -9.69 -3.38 16.99
CA LYS A 100 -9.31 -2.12 17.65
C LYS A 100 -7.95 -1.68 17.15
N ILE A 101 -7.86 -0.51 16.52
CA ILE A 101 -6.58 0.10 16.17
C ILE A 101 -5.84 0.48 17.46
N GLU A 102 -4.61 0.01 17.61
CA GLU A 102 -3.72 0.39 18.71
C GLU A 102 -2.83 1.57 18.29
N PHE A 103 -2.33 1.55 17.05
CA PHE A 103 -1.62 2.69 16.47
C PHE A 103 -1.64 2.68 14.94
N LEU A 104 -1.35 3.85 14.39
CA LEU A 104 -0.93 4.10 13.02
C LEU A 104 0.40 4.87 13.08
N ASN A 105 1.41 4.44 12.33
CA ASN A 105 2.64 5.21 12.11
C ASN A 105 2.82 5.46 10.61
N GLU A 106 3.38 6.61 10.25
CA GLU A 106 3.74 6.95 8.88
C GLU A 106 5.24 7.17 8.76
N PHE A 107 5.80 6.82 7.61
CA PHE A 107 7.23 6.85 7.38
C PHE A 107 7.56 7.62 6.10
N PRO A 108 8.54 8.54 6.14
CA PRO A 108 8.90 9.38 5.00
C PRO A 108 9.92 8.69 4.06
N TYR A 109 9.97 7.36 4.07
CA TYR A 109 10.92 6.57 3.30
C TYR A 109 10.33 5.20 2.91
N GLN A 110 11.01 4.52 1.99
CA GLN A 110 10.76 3.14 1.59
C GLN A 110 11.94 2.23 1.92
N VAL A 111 11.65 0.95 2.09
CA VAL A 111 12.65 -0.10 2.38
C VAL A 111 13.32 -0.67 1.11
N TYR A 112 12.79 -0.40 -0.08
CA TYR A 112 13.40 -0.78 -1.37
C TYR A 112 12.97 0.18 -2.50
N ASN A 113 13.75 0.22 -3.59
CA ASN A 113 13.53 1.09 -4.74
C ASN A 113 12.41 0.55 -5.65
N CYS A 114 11.15 0.88 -5.35
CA CYS A 114 9.99 0.37 -6.08
C CYS A 114 9.12 1.44 -6.74
N PHE A 115 9.48 2.72 -6.61
CA PHE A 115 8.80 3.83 -7.28
C PHE A 115 9.82 4.71 -8.01
N PRO A 116 9.41 5.46 -9.05
CA PRO A 116 10.30 6.39 -9.72
C PRO A 116 10.77 7.52 -8.78
N ASN A 117 11.91 8.13 -9.11
CA ASN A 117 12.47 9.30 -8.42
C ASN A 117 12.79 9.05 -6.93
N LEU A 118 13.35 7.88 -6.63
CA LEU A 118 13.85 7.54 -5.30
C LEU A 118 15.37 7.50 -5.28
N THR A 119 15.95 8.11 -4.25
CA THR A 119 17.38 8.03 -3.97
C THR A 119 17.64 7.48 -2.57
N LYS A 120 18.81 6.88 -2.39
CA LYS A 120 19.20 6.27 -1.11
C LYS A 120 19.79 7.34 -0.18
N ASN A 121 19.21 7.50 1.01
CA ASN A 121 19.71 8.41 2.03
C ASN A 121 20.92 7.81 2.77
N LYS A 122 21.51 8.57 3.71
CA LYS A 122 22.68 8.14 4.50
C LYS A 122 22.41 6.92 5.39
N GLU A 123 21.16 6.67 5.75
CA GLU A 123 20.72 5.54 6.59
C GLU A 123 20.42 4.28 5.77
N GLY A 124 20.48 4.40 4.44
CA GLY A 124 20.19 3.30 3.52
C GLY A 124 18.72 3.16 3.13
N ASN A 125 17.86 4.08 3.54
CA ASN A 125 16.45 4.14 3.16
C ASN A 125 16.28 4.82 1.80
N TRP A 126 15.21 4.50 1.08
CA TRP A 126 14.86 5.14 -0.20
C TRP A 126 13.88 6.29 0.04
N VAL A 127 14.24 7.51 -0.38
CA VAL A 127 13.45 8.73 -0.19
C VAL A 127 13.21 9.42 -1.52
N SER A 128 12.18 10.27 -1.61
CA SER A 128 11.95 11.07 -2.81
C SER A 128 13.17 11.95 -3.13
N GLU A 129 13.63 11.92 -4.37
CA GLU A 129 14.69 12.81 -4.86
C GLU A 129 14.28 14.29 -4.76
N LYS A 130 13.02 14.59 -5.08
CA LYS A 130 12.46 15.94 -5.11
C LYS A 130 12.06 16.44 -3.73
N TYR A 131 11.42 15.57 -2.93
CA TYR A 131 10.81 15.97 -1.66
C TYR A 131 11.63 15.59 -0.43
N GLY A 132 12.57 14.64 -0.55
CA GLY A 132 13.27 14.08 0.59
C GLY A 132 12.29 13.37 1.52
N ASP A 133 12.28 13.80 2.77
CA ASP A 133 11.45 13.27 3.86
C ASP A 133 10.11 14.02 4.06
N LYS A 134 9.75 14.93 3.15
CA LYS A 134 8.58 15.81 3.30
C LYS A 134 7.24 15.16 2.96
N ILE A 135 7.24 13.92 2.46
CA ILE A 135 6.04 13.22 2.02
C ILE A 135 5.98 11.82 2.63
N PRO A 136 4.79 11.28 2.93
CA PRO A 136 4.64 9.93 3.45
C PRO A 136 4.83 8.90 2.34
N HIS A 137 5.69 7.92 2.58
CA HIS A 137 6.01 6.82 1.65
C HIS A 137 5.41 5.48 2.10
N MET A 138 5.39 5.21 3.40
CA MET A 138 4.83 3.99 3.97
C MET A 138 4.04 4.31 5.23
N TYR A 139 3.23 3.36 5.68
CA TYR A 139 2.61 3.40 6.99
C TYR A 139 2.60 2.01 7.62
N SER A 140 2.43 1.95 8.94
CA SER A 140 2.16 0.72 9.67
C SER A 140 0.96 0.86 10.58
N VAL A 141 0.19 -0.21 10.69
CA VAL A 141 -0.99 -0.30 11.55
C VAL A 141 -0.84 -1.51 12.44
N LYS A 142 -1.05 -1.32 13.74
CA LYS A 142 -1.26 -2.42 14.67
C LYS A 142 -2.69 -2.37 15.16
N ALA A 143 -3.36 -3.52 15.07
CA ALA A 143 -4.72 -3.67 15.55
C ALA A 143 -4.87 -4.95 16.35
N LYS A 144 -5.83 -4.95 17.28
CA LYS A 144 -6.13 -6.07 18.16
C LYS A 144 -7.57 -6.51 17.95
N LYS A 145 -7.78 -7.81 17.75
CA LYS A 145 -9.15 -8.37 17.69
C LYS A 145 -9.82 -8.24 19.06
N ILE A 146 -10.99 -7.59 19.07
CA ILE A 146 -11.87 -7.50 20.23
C ILE A 146 -12.61 -8.83 20.41
#